data_AF-A0A2T5MGF7-F1
#
_entry.id   AF-A0A2T5MGF7-F1
#
_cell.length_a   1.000
_cell.length_b   1.000
_cell.length_c   1.000
_cell.angle_alpha   90.00
_cell.angle_beta   90.00
_cell.angle_gamma   90.00
#
_symmetry.space_group_name_H-M   'P 1'
#
loop_
_entity.id
_entity.type
_entity.pdbx_description
1 polymer ?
#
loop_
_entity_poly.entity_id
_entity_poly.type
_entity_poly.pdbx_seq_one_letter_code
_entity_poly.pdbx_strand_id
1 'polypeptide(L)'
;MIIALTLLALVISAALVVSLQRRMRAAQRLQRRNEAAVAELQLVTQIRGQISAGQSVAENVVAGGTNTVRAVHKGIASIPFGILESIPVTRDTTRVVRLIHDAISDGVYGGISATNKVLHQVARNAASSALKSDGASGPKELPKDPTNKSK
;
A
#
# COMPACT_ATOMS: atom_id res chain seq x y z
N MET A 1 50.86 12.55 -51.53
CA MET A 1 49.57 11.82 -51.40
C MET A 1 49.53 10.89 -50.19
N ILE A 2 50.51 10.01 -49.97
CA ILE A 2 50.48 9.04 -48.86
C ILE A 2 50.35 9.71 -47.48
N ILE A 3 51.10 10.77 -47.21
CA ILE A 3 51.04 11.52 -45.93
C ILE A 3 49.65 12.14 -45.70
N ALA A 4 49.00 12.63 -46.75
CA ALA A 4 47.66 13.21 -46.62
C ALA A 4 46.60 12.13 -46.30
N LEU A 5 46.74 10.93 -46.88
CA LEU A 5 45.86 9.80 -46.62
C LEU A 5 46.03 9.25 -45.20
N THR A 6 47.28 9.17 -44.69
CA THR A 6 47.52 8.71 -43.31
C THR A 6 47.01 9.72 -42.28
N LEU A 7 47.18 11.03 -42.52
CA LEU A 7 46.62 12.06 -41.67
C LEU A 7 45.08 12.04 -41.67
N LEU A 8 44.45 11.87 -42.84
CA LEU A 8 43.00 11.76 -42.93
C LEU A 8 42.48 10.52 -42.17
N ALA A 9 43.14 9.37 -42.33
CA ALA A 9 42.79 8.15 -41.61
C ALA A 9 42.94 8.31 -40.09
N LEU A 10 43.97 9.03 -39.63
CA LEU A 10 44.18 9.33 -38.21
C LEU A 10 43.04 10.20 -37.64
N VAL A 11 42.65 11.25 -38.38
CA VAL A 11 41.55 12.15 -37.98
C VAL A 11 40.22 11.40 -37.90
N ILE A 12 39.92 10.56 -38.90
CA ILE A 12 38.70 9.74 -38.90
C ILE A 12 38.70 8.76 -37.73
N SER A 13 39.82 8.09 -37.47
CA SER A 13 39.96 7.15 -36.35
C SER A 13 39.76 7.85 -35.01
N ALA A 14 40.39 9.01 -34.82
CA ALA A 14 40.22 9.83 -33.63
C ALA A 14 38.76 10.28 -33.44
N ALA A 15 38.09 10.73 -34.52
CA ALA A 15 36.70 11.13 -34.49
C ALA A 15 35.76 9.97 -34.11
N LEU A 16 36.00 8.77 -34.65
CA LEU A 16 35.24 7.56 -34.30
C LEU A 16 35.42 7.19 -32.83
N VAL A 17 36.66 7.18 -32.32
CA VAL A 17 36.95 6.90 -30.91
C VAL A 17 36.24 7.90 -29.99
N VAL A 18 36.30 9.20 -30.30
CA VAL A 18 35.61 10.24 -29.52
C VAL A 18 34.09 10.04 -29.57
N SER A 19 33.53 9.70 -30.74
CA SER A 19 32.09 9.47 -30.88
C SER A 19 31.61 8.26 -30.07
N LEU A 20 32.37 7.15 -30.08
CA LEU A 20 32.07 5.94 -29.31
C LEU A 20 32.19 6.19 -27.81
N GLN A 21 33.24 6.89 -27.38
CA GLN A 21 33.40 7.29 -25.98
C GLN A 21 32.24 8.17 -25.50
N ARG A 22 31.78 9.11 -26.33
CA ARG A 22 30.60 9.94 -26.01
C ARG A 22 29.34 9.08 -25.87
N ARG A 23 29.12 8.13 -26.80
CA ARG A 23 27.98 7.20 -26.75
C ARG A 23 28.02 6.29 -25.52
N MET A 24 29.18 5.72 -25.19
CA MET A 24 29.36 4.91 -23.99
C MET A 24 29.09 5.70 -22.71
N ARG A 25 29.63 6.93 -22.60
CA ARG A 25 29.36 7.81 -21.46
C ARG A 25 27.87 8.17 -21.35
N ALA A 26 27.18 8.35 -22.49
CA ALA A 26 25.74 8.59 -22.51
C ALA A 26 24.95 7.35 -22.05
N ALA A 27 25.30 6.17 -22.56
CA ALA A 27 24.69 4.90 -22.15
C ALA A 27 24.90 4.60 -20.67
N GLN A 28 26.12 4.78 -20.15
CA GLN A 28 26.43 4.63 -18.72
C GLN A 28 25.62 5.59 -17.85
N ARG A 29 25.45 6.85 -18.28
CA ARG A 29 24.59 7.80 -17.57
C ARG A 29 23.13 7.35 -17.55
N LEU A 30 22.62 6.85 -18.66
CA LEU A 30 21.25 6.33 -18.72
C LEU A 30 21.08 5.11 -17.82
N GLN A 31 22.04 4.17 -17.85
CA GLN A 31 22.02 2.99 -17.00
C GLN A 31 21.98 3.37 -15.52
N ARG A 32 22.85 4.29 -15.07
CA ARG A 32 22.82 4.77 -13.67
C ARG A 32 21.50 5.42 -13.28
N ARG A 33 20.86 6.16 -14.21
CA ARG A 33 19.53 6.76 -13.96
C ARG A 33 18.46 5.68 -13.83
N ASN A 34 18.50 4.65 -14.68
CA ASN A 34 17.57 3.53 -14.61
C ASN A 34 17.79 2.73 -13.32
N GLU A 35 19.02 2.46 -12.93
CA GLU A 35 19.36 1.78 -11.66
C GLU A 35 18.83 2.58 -10.46
N ALA A 36 19.02 3.91 -10.46
CA ALA A 36 18.47 4.77 -9.41
C ALA A 36 16.93 4.73 -9.37
N ALA A 37 16.27 4.78 -10.54
CA ALA A 37 14.81 4.70 -10.62
C ALA A 37 14.28 3.32 -10.15
N VAL A 38 14.98 2.23 -10.48
CA VAL A 38 14.61 0.89 -10.01
C VAL A 38 14.79 0.77 -8.50
N ALA A 39 15.89 1.30 -7.95
CA ALA A 39 16.12 1.30 -6.50
C ALA A 39 15.05 2.11 -5.76
N GLU A 40 14.64 3.26 -6.31
CA GLU A 40 13.55 4.07 -5.76
C GLU A 40 12.22 3.31 -5.78
N LEU A 41 11.88 2.65 -6.89
CA LEU A 41 10.67 1.82 -6.98
C LEU A 41 10.70 0.66 -5.98
N GLN A 42 11.84 0.00 -5.82
CA GLN A 42 12.01 -1.08 -4.84
C GLN A 42 11.76 -0.57 -3.41
N LEU A 43 12.35 0.57 -3.05
CA LEU A 43 12.11 1.18 -1.75
C LEU A 43 10.63 1.50 -1.52
N VAL A 44 9.97 2.09 -2.52
CA VAL A 44 8.52 2.38 -2.45
C VAL A 44 7.70 1.10 -2.27
N THR A 45 8.01 0.03 -2.99
CA THR A 45 7.32 -1.26 -2.84
C THR A 45 7.52 -1.87 -1.45
N GLN A 46 8.73 -1.77 -0.91
CA GLN A 46 9.05 -2.26 0.43
C GLN A 46 8.28 -1.50 1.51
N ILE A 47 8.27 -0.17 1.45
CA ILE A 47 7.52 0.67 2.39
C ILE A 47 6.02 0.37 2.32
N ARG A 48 5.46 0.24 1.11
CA ARG A 48 4.05 -0.15 0.94
C ARG A 48 3.75 -1.52 1.53
N GLY A 49 4.65 -2.49 1.36
CA GLY A 49 4.54 -3.81 1.97
C GLY A 49 4.51 -3.76 3.49
N GLN A 50 5.39 -2.97 4.10
CA GLN A 50 5.43 -2.78 5.56
C GLN A 50 4.15 -2.13 6.10
N ILE A 51 3.62 -1.10 5.41
CA ILE A 51 2.36 -0.45 5.79
C ILE A 51 1.20 -1.45 5.73
N SER A 52 1.11 -2.24 4.66
CA SER A 52 0.06 -3.25 4.50
C SER A 52 0.15 -4.34 5.58
N ALA A 53 1.35 -4.80 5.91
CA ALA A 53 1.56 -5.76 6.99
C ALA A 53 1.13 -5.19 8.35
N GLY A 54 1.53 -3.95 8.66
CA GLY A 54 1.11 -3.26 9.89
C GLY A 54 -0.41 -3.09 9.98
N GLN A 55 -1.07 -2.76 8.87
CA GLN A 55 -2.52 -2.67 8.78
C GLN A 55 -3.22 -4.00 9.07
N SER A 56 -2.70 -5.12 8.55
CA SER A 56 -3.25 -6.45 8.82
C SER A 56 -3.09 -6.86 10.29
N VAL A 57 -1.93 -6.55 10.89
CA VAL A 57 -1.72 -6.79 12.34
C VAL A 57 -2.71 -5.98 13.17
N ALA A 58 -2.88 -4.69 12.86
CA ALA A 58 -3.83 -3.83 13.56
C ALA A 58 -5.28 -4.35 13.45
N GLU A 59 -5.70 -4.81 12.26
CA GLU A 59 -7.02 -5.42 12.05
C GLU A 59 -7.21 -6.66 12.94
N ASN A 60 -6.23 -7.56 12.96
CA ASN A 60 -6.28 -8.77 13.76
C ASN A 60 -6.32 -8.48 15.26
N VAL A 61 -5.57 -7.48 15.73
CA VAL A 61 -5.58 -7.07 17.14
C VAL A 61 -6.94 -6.49 17.53
N VAL A 62 -7.51 -5.62 16.71
CA VAL A 62 -8.82 -5.01 16.99
C VAL A 62 -9.94 -6.05 16.95
N ALA A 63 -9.94 -6.93 15.94
CA ALA A 63 -10.90 -8.03 15.85
C ALA A 63 -10.77 -9.01 17.02
N GLY A 64 -9.54 -9.41 17.35
CA GLY A 64 -9.24 -10.27 18.49
C GLY A 64 -9.69 -9.66 19.81
N GLY A 65 -9.35 -8.39 20.05
CA GLY A 65 -9.77 -7.65 21.24
C GLY A 65 -11.30 -7.54 21.37
N THR A 66 -11.99 -7.23 20.28
CA THR A 66 -13.47 -7.18 20.24
C THR A 66 -14.07 -8.53 20.61
N ASN A 67 -13.50 -9.63 20.10
CA ASN A 67 -13.95 -10.99 20.42
C ASN A 67 -13.67 -11.36 21.89
N THR A 68 -12.50 -10.98 22.42
CA THR A 68 -12.16 -11.21 23.84
C THR A 68 -13.15 -10.49 24.75
N VAL A 69 -13.43 -9.21 24.49
CA VAL A 69 -14.39 -8.44 25.29
C VAL A 69 -15.79 -9.05 25.18
N ARG A 70 -16.23 -9.48 23.99
CA ARG A 70 -17.50 -10.21 23.81
C ARG A 70 -17.55 -11.48 24.67
N ALA A 71 -16.48 -12.28 24.65
CA ALA A 71 -16.42 -13.53 25.40
C ALA A 71 -16.47 -13.28 26.92
N VAL A 72 -15.71 -12.31 27.41
CA VAL A 72 -15.70 -11.90 28.82
C VAL A 72 -17.09 -11.38 29.23
N HIS A 73 -17.71 -10.53 28.42
CA HIS A 73 -19.05 -10.01 28.67
C HIS A 73 -20.09 -11.13 28.80
N LYS A 74 -20.12 -12.09 27.85
CA LYS A 74 -21.00 -13.25 27.92
C LYS A 74 -20.70 -14.14 29.14
N GLY A 75 -19.42 -14.32 29.48
CA GLY A 75 -18.99 -15.06 30.66
C GLY A 75 -19.53 -14.45 31.95
N ILE A 76 -19.34 -13.14 32.15
CA ILE A 76 -19.84 -12.43 33.33
C ILE A 76 -21.37 -12.44 33.37
N ALA A 77 -22.03 -12.18 32.24
CA ALA A 77 -23.49 -12.19 32.14
C ALA A 77 -24.09 -13.56 32.47
N SER A 78 -23.37 -14.65 32.25
CA SER A 78 -23.86 -16.00 32.56
C SER A 78 -24.08 -16.24 34.06
N ILE A 79 -23.40 -15.51 34.95
CA ILE A 79 -23.52 -15.65 36.41
C ILE A 79 -24.93 -15.26 36.89
N PRO A 80 -25.43 -14.01 36.68
CA PRO A 80 -26.76 -13.64 37.14
C PRO A 80 -27.88 -14.42 36.43
N PHE A 81 -27.72 -14.74 35.14
CA PHE A 81 -28.69 -15.61 34.45
C PHE A 81 -28.72 -17.00 35.06
N GLY A 82 -27.56 -17.60 35.36
CA GLY A 82 -27.50 -18.90 36.03
C GLY A 82 -28.18 -18.90 37.40
N ILE A 83 -27.99 -17.85 38.20
CA ILE A 83 -28.68 -17.69 39.49
C ILE A 83 -30.19 -17.61 39.29
N LEU A 84 -30.67 -16.72 38.42
CA LEU A 84 -32.11 -16.52 38.21
C LEU A 84 -32.80 -17.71 37.52
N GLU A 85 -32.08 -18.45 36.68
CA GLU A 85 -32.58 -19.69 36.05
C GLU A 85 -32.70 -20.85 37.04
N SER A 86 -31.96 -20.81 38.15
CA SER A 86 -32.05 -21.83 39.21
C SER A 86 -33.29 -21.68 40.10
N ILE A 87 -33.94 -20.51 40.09
CA ILE A 87 -35.14 -20.22 40.87
C ILE A 87 -36.39 -20.53 40.01
N PRO A 88 -37.29 -21.44 40.44
CA PRO A 88 -38.42 -21.89 39.61
C PRO A 88 -39.33 -20.77 39.11
N VAL A 89 -39.60 -19.75 39.94
CA VAL A 89 -40.53 -18.67 39.60
C VAL A 89 -40.00 -17.70 38.54
N THR A 90 -38.67 -17.57 38.41
CA THR A 90 -38.04 -16.65 37.43
C THR A 90 -37.49 -17.36 36.21
N ARG A 91 -37.31 -18.68 36.26
CA ARG A 91 -36.56 -19.47 35.28
C ARG A 91 -36.92 -19.20 33.82
N ASP A 92 -38.20 -19.29 33.45
CA ASP A 92 -38.61 -19.18 32.05
C ASP A 92 -38.48 -17.75 31.54
N THR A 93 -38.87 -16.76 32.35
CA THR A 93 -38.67 -15.34 32.04
C THR A 93 -37.19 -15.02 31.88
N THR A 94 -36.33 -15.52 32.77
CA THR A 94 -34.89 -15.31 32.71
C THR A 94 -34.27 -15.87 31.44
N ARG A 95 -34.72 -17.05 30.98
CA ARG A 95 -34.26 -17.62 29.69
C ARG A 95 -34.60 -16.74 28.51
N VAL A 96 -35.81 -16.17 28.47
CA VAL A 96 -36.22 -15.23 27.43
C VAL A 96 -35.35 -13.98 27.45
N VAL A 97 -35.12 -13.40 28.64
CA VAL A 97 -34.27 -12.22 28.80
C VAL A 97 -32.83 -12.52 28.37
N ARG A 98 -32.30 -13.71 28.69
CA ARG A 98 -30.97 -14.14 28.25
C ARG A 98 -30.86 -14.21 26.73
N LEU A 99 -31.84 -14.79 26.06
CA LEU A 99 -31.87 -14.83 24.58
C LEU A 99 -31.86 -13.43 23.98
N ILE A 100 -32.64 -12.51 24.53
CA ILE A 100 -32.68 -11.11 24.08
C ILE A 100 -31.33 -10.42 24.35
N HIS A 101 -30.75 -10.59 25.54
CA HIS A 101 -29.45 -10.04 25.89
C HIS A 101 -28.34 -10.53 24.95
N ASP A 102 -28.32 -11.82 24.65
CA ASP A 102 -27.32 -12.42 23.76
C ASP A 102 -27.48 -11.91 22.34
N ALA A 103 -28.72 -11.80 21.84
CA ALA A 103 -29.01 -11.23 20.52
C ALA A 103 -28.58 -9.76 20.40
N ILE A 104 -28.90 -8.93 21.40
CA ILE A 104 -28.48 -7.52 21.43
C ILE A 104 -26.96 -7.42 21.49
N SER A 105 -26.32 -8.19 22.36
CA SER A 105 -24.87 -8.22 22.50
C SER A 105 -24.21 -8.63 21.18
N ASP A 106 -24.73 -9.66 20.52
CA ASP A 106 -24.20 -10.11 19.24
C ASP A 106 -24.35 -9.05 18.14
N GLY A 107 -25.45 -8.30 18.15
CA GLY A 107 -25.65 -7.13 17.31
C GLY A 107 -24.63 -6.01 17.57
N VAL A 108 -24.43 -5.62 18.83
CA VAL A 108 -23.48 -4.57 19.22
C VAL A 108 -22.06 -4.91 18.78
N TYR A 109 -21.56 -6.08 19.18
CA TYR A 109 -20.21 -6.49 18.82
C TYR A 109 -20.07 -6.80 17.32
N GLY A 110 -21.16 -7.21 16.65
CA GLY A 110 -21.20 -7.36 15.20
C GLY A 110 -21.06 -6.01 14.50
N GLY A 111 -21.76 -4.98 14.98
CA GLY A 111 -21.66 -3.60 14.52
C GLY A 111 -20.26 -3.02 14.69
N ILE A 112 -19.64 -3.21 15.87
CA ILE A 112 -18.24 -2.80 16.11
C ILE A 112 -17.30 -3.44 15.08
N SER A 113 -17.46 -4.75 14.84
CA SER A 113 -16.65 -5.48 13.87
C SER A 113 -16.87 -4.99 12.44
N ALA A 114 -18.10 -4.65 12.06
CA ALA A 114 -18.43 -4.09 10.75
C ALA A 114 -17.84 -2.69 10.57
N THR A 115 -17.98 -1.80 11.55
CA THR A 115 -17.39 -0.46 11.54
C THR A 115 -15.87 -0.52 11.40
N ASN A 116 -15.21 -1.42 12.12
CA ASN A 116 -13.77 -1.62 12.00
C ASN A 116 -13.36 -2.04 10.57
N LYS A 117 -14.13 -2.93 9.93
CA LYS A 117 -13.90 -3.33 8.53
C LYS A 117 -14.11 -2.17 7.55
N VAL A 118 -15.17 -1.38 7.72
CA VAL A 118 -15.47 -0.22 6.86
C VAL A 118 -14.38 0.84 6.99
N LEU A 119 -14.00 1.19 8.22
CA LEU A 119 -12.94 2.18 8.47
C LEU A 119 -11.63 1.76 7.82
N HIS A 120 -11.31 0.47 7.88
CA HIS A 120 -10.13 -0.08 7.23
C HIS A 120 -10.24 -0.02 5.69
N GLN A 121 -11.38 -0.34 5.09
CA GLN A 121 -11.60 -0.19 3.64
C GLN A 121 -11.41 1.26 3.20
N VAL A 122 -11.95 2.22 3.95
CA VAL A 122 -11.77 3.66 3.67
C VAL A 122 -10.29 4.06 3.77
N ALA A 123 -9.58 3.61 4.81
CA ALA A 123 -8.15 3.88 4.97
C ALA A 123 -7.30 3.31 3.83
N ARG A 124 -7.58 2.08 3.38
CA ARG A 124 -6.92 1.47 2.22
C ARG A 124 -7.19 2.25 0.94
N ASN A 125 -8.44 2.66 0.71
CA ASN A 125 -8.82 3.43 -0.47
C ASN A 125 -8.17 4.81 -0.46
N ALA A 126 -8.14 5.51 0.67
CA ALA A 126 -7.48 6.80 0.82
C ALA A 126 -5.97 6.70 0.53
N ALA A 127 -5.30 5.67 1.09
CA ALA A 127 -3.89 5.41 0.81
C ALA A 127 -3.66 5.12 -0.69
N SER A 128 -4.52 4.33 -1.33
CA SER A 128 -4.41 4.03 -2.76
C SER A 128 -4.62 5.25 -3.66
N SER A 129 -5.52 6.16 -3.27
CA SER A 129 -5.82 7.39 -4.02
C SER A 129 -4.69 8.41 -3.90
N ALA A 130 -4.09 8.57 -2.72
CA ALA A 130 -2.92 9.44 -2.52
C ALA A 130 -1.71 8.97 -3.36
N LEU A 131 -1.52 7.65 -3.50
CA LEU A 131 -0.47 7.09 -4.36
C LEU A 131 -0.75 7.28 -5.87
N LYS A 132 -2.01 7.49 -6.25
CA LYS A 132 -2.43 7.68 -7.64
C LYS A 132 -2.30 9.15 -8.10
N SER A 133 -2.43 10.11 -7.18
CA SER A 133 -2.25 11.55 -7.49
C SER A 133 -0.78 11.92 -7.73
N ASP A 134 0.16 11.31 -7.02
CA ASP A 134 1.60 11.58 -7.20
C ASP A 134 2.16 11.01 -8.52
N GLY A 135 1.54 9.98 -9.07
CA GLY A 135 1.92 9.39 -10.36
C GLY A 135 1.42 10.15 -11.61
N ALA A 136 0.55 11.14 -11.44
CA ALA A 136 -0.04 11.89 -12.56
C ALA A 136 0.79 13.11 -13.01
N SER A 137 1.90 13.41 -12.33
CA SER A 137 2.88 14.40 -12.77
C SER A 137 3.88 13.78 -13.75
N GLY A 138 3.37 13.30 -14.90
CA GLY A 138 4.22 12.92 -16.03
C GLY A 138 5.08 14.11 -16.48
N PRO A 139 6.27 13.87 -17.06
CA PRO A 139 7.18 14.94 -17.45
C PRO A 139 6.46 15.92 -18.37
N LYS A 140 6.36 17.19 -17.95
CA LYS A 140 5.91 18.29 -18.80
C LYS A 140 6.68 18.20 -20.12
N GLU A 141 5.95 17.98 -21.20
CA GLU A 141 6.46 18.00 -22.57
C GLU A 141 7.32 19.26 -22.72
N LEU A 142 8.62 19.08 -22.97
CA LEU A 142 9.51 20.20 -23.24
C LEU A 142 8.95 20.97 -24.45
N PRO A 143 8.92 22.32 -24.40
CA PRO A 143 8.42 23.11 -25.52
C PRO A 143 9.16 22.72 -26.79
N LYS A 144 8.42 22.38 -27.86
CA LYS A 144 9.00 22.11 -29.18
C LYS A 144 9.76 23.35 -29.63
N ASP A 145 11.06 23.20 -29.83
CA ASP A 145 11.94 24.22 -30.37
C ASP A 145 11.42 24.67 -31.75
N PRO A 146 11.07 25.96 -31.94
CA PRO A 146 10.50 26.47 -33.18
C PRO A 146 11.51 26.56 -34.34
N THR A 147 12.76 26.14 -34.18
CA THR A 147 13.80 26.30 -35.22
C THR A 147 13.92 25.14 -36.21
N ASN A 148 13.15 24.05 -36.08
CA ASN A 148 13.11 23.02 -37.12
C ASN A 148 12.12 23.36 -38.24
N LYS A 149 12.50 24.31 -39.11
CA LYS A 149 11.96 24.39 -40.47
C LYS A 149 12.91 23.69 -41.42
N SER A 150 12.60 22.43 -41.70
CA SER A 150 13.09 21.75 -42.91
C SER A 150 12.44 22.41 -44.12
N LYS A 151 13.23 23.17 -44.88
CA LYS A 151 13.26 23.27 -46.35
C LYS A 151 14.37 24.21 -46.77
#